data_AF-A0A8D8XJS9-F1
#
_entry.id   AF-A0A8D8XJS9-F1
#
_cell.length_a   1.000
_cell.length_b   1.000
_cell.length_c   1.000
_cell.angle_alpha   90.00
_cell.angle_beta   90.00
_cell.angle_gamma   90.00
#
_symmetry.space_group_name_H-M   'P 1'
#
loop_
_entity.id
_entity.type
_entity.pdbx_description
1 polymer ?
#
loop_
_entity_poly.entity_id
_entity_poly.type
_entity_poly.pdbx_seq_one_letter_code
_entity_poly.pdbx_strand_id
1 'polypeptide(L)'
;VGKLVQQGSGASNLKRVTLELGGKSPNIIFDDADIEAAVEGAHQALFFNMGQCCCAGSRTFVQDTIYDEFVARSGERAKQRTVGVPFDEKVEQGPQIDKEQMDKTLR
;
A
#
# COMPACT_ATOMS: atom_id res chain seq x y z
N VAL A 1 -14.90 -12.25 3.03
CA VAL A 1 -15.50 -12.81 1.79
C VAL A 1 -14.82 -14.11 1.34
N GLY A 2 -13.51 -14.14 1.05
CA GLY A 2 -12.84 -15.36 0.52
C GLY A 2 -13.11 -16.67 1.29
N LYS A 3 -13.06 -16.64 2.62
CA LYS A 3 -13.41 -17.80 3.48
C LYS A 3 -14.84 -18.30 3.24
N LEU A 4 -15.81 -17.39 3.07
CA LEU A 4 -17.22 -17.74 2.78
C LEU A 4 -17.34 -18.38 1.40
N VAL A 5 -16.59 -17.90 0.40
CA VAL A 5 -16.55 -18.49 -0.95
C VAL A 5 -16.03 -19.93 -0.88
N GLN A 6 -14.94 -20.16 -0.16
CA GLN A 6 -14.37 -21.50 0.02
C GLN A 6 -15.35 -22.45 0.73
N GLN A 7 -16.01 -21.99 1.79
CA GLN A 7 -17.02 -22.77 2.51
C GLN A 7 -18.22 -23.10 1.62
N GLY A 8 -18.78 -22.11 0.92
CA GLY A 8 -19.92 -22.33 0.01
C GLY A 8 -19.57 -23.30 -1.12
N SER A 9 -18.34 -23.23 -1.64
CA SER A 9 -17.81 -24.18 -2.62
C SER A 9 -17.81 -25.61 -2.10
N GLY A 10 -17.22 -25.82 -0.91
CA GLY A 10 -17.11 -27.15 -0.30
C GLY A 10 -18.46 -27.74 0.12
N ALA A 11 -19.37 -26.91 0.62
CA ALA A 11 -20.68 -27.34 1.12
C ALA A 11 -21.72 -27.60 0.01
N SER A 12 -21.55 -27.03 -1.19
CA SER A 12 -22.53 -27.15 -2.27
C SER A 12 -22.17 -28.18 -3.33
N ASN A 13 -21.03 -28.02 -4.01
CA ASN A 13 -20.74 -28.78 -5.23
C ASN A 13 -19.25 -29.12 -5.44
N LEU A 14 -18.40 -28.89 -4.44
CA LEU A 14 -16.97 -29.20 -4.49
C LEU A 14 -16.23 -28.57 -5.69
N LYS A 15 -16.72 -27.45 -6.23
CA LYS A 15 -16.00 -26.74 -7.29
C LYS A 15 -14.63 -26.30 -6.76
N ARG A 16 -13.61 -26.38 -7.61
CA ARG A 16 -12.26 -25.87 -7.30
C ARG A 16 -12.29 -24.34 -7.21
N VAL A 17 -11.53 -23.77 -6.28
CA VAL A 17 -11.42 -22.31 -6.09
C VAL A 17 -9.97 -21.87 -6.01
N THR A 18 -9.69 -20.70 -6.56
CA THR A 18 -8.42 -19.96 -6.46
C THR A 18 -8.73 -18.59 -5.89
N LEU A 19 -7.98 -18.14 -4.87
CA LEU A 19 -8.34 -16.95 -4.08
C LEU A 19 -7.10 -16.05 -3.86
N GLU A 20 -7.21 -14.78 -4.24
CA GLU A 20 -6.27 -13.71 -3.91
C GLU A 20 -6.93 -12.78 -2.89
N LEU A 21 -6.36 -12.67 -1.69
CA LEU A 21 -7.06 -12.18 -0.50
C LEU A 21 -6.42 -10.95 0.15
N GLY A 22 -5.63 -10.21 -0.63
CA GLY A 22 -4.84 -9.09 -0.13
C GLY A 22 -3.60 -9.55 0.63
N GLY A 23 -2.87 -8.59 1.18
CA GLY A 23 -1.64 -8.85 1.89
C GLY A 23 -1.27 -7.74 2.87
N LYS A 24 -0.13 -7.94 3.52
CA LYS A 24 0.55 -6.94 4.34
C LYS A 24 2.02 -6.93 3.91
N SER A 25 2.27 -6.53 2.68
CA SER A 25 3.56 -6.73 2.02
C SER A 25 4.69 -5.97 2.72
N PRO A 26 5.82 -6.64 3.03
CA PRO A 26 7.01 -5.96 3.51
C PRO A 26 7.76 -5.26 2.39
N ASN A 27 8.35 -4.10 2.69
CA ASN A 27 9.38 -3.44 1.90
C ASN A 27 10.62 -3.31 2.80
N ILE A 28 11.75 -3.92 2.44
CA ILE A 28 12.92 -4.06 3.32
C ILE A 28 14.08 -3.28 2.71
N ILE A 29 14.63 -2.34 3.47
CA ILE A 29 15.63 -1.37 3.02
C ILE A 29 16.88 -1.54 3.89
N PHE A 30 17.97 -1.97 3.25
CA PHE A 30 19.28 -2.13 3.86
C PHE A 30 20.10 -0.84 3.75
N ASP A 31 21.15 -0.72 4.55
CA ASP A 31 21.99 0.48 4.63
C ASP A 31 22.91 0.70 3.43
N ASP A 32 23.08 -0.31 2.59
CA ASP A 32 23.77 -0.23 1.30
C ASP A 32 22.85 0.20 0.14
N ALA A 33 21.57 0.45 0.42
CA ALA A 33 20.64 0.97 -0.58
C ALA A 33 20.93 2.45 -0.92
N ASP A 34 20.68 2.83 -2.17
CA ASP A 34 20.55 4.25 -2.53
C ASP A 34 19.33 4.82 -1.80
N ILE A 35 19.58 5.71 -0.84
CA ILE A 35 18.54 6.22 0.06
C ILE A 35 17.47 7.04 -0.67
N GLU A 36 17.84 7.78 -1.73
CA GLU A 36 16.89 8.58 -2.50
C GLU A 36 15.96 7.67 -3.29
N ALA A 37 16.53 6.68 -3.97
CA ALA A 37 15.76 5.67 -4.70
C ALA A 37 14.87 4.85 -3.74
N ALA A 38 15.38 4.52 -2.55
CA ALA A 38 14.64 3.78 -1.55
C ALA A 38 13.43 4.58 -1.01
N VAL A 39 13.60 5.89 -0.78
CA VAL A 39 12.52 6.78 -0.33
C VAL A 39 11.44 6.89 -1.42
N GLU A 40 11.81 7.14 -2.68
CA GLU A 40 10.82 7.23 -3.76
C GLU A 40 10.12 5.89 -4.02
N GLY A 41 10.88 4.79 -4.01
CA GLY A 41 10.34 3.44 -4.16
C GLY A 41 9.35 3.08 -3.04
N ALA A 42 9.68 3.39 -1.79
CA ALA A 42 8.76 3.18 -0.67
C ALA A 42 7.52 4.07 -0.75
N HIS A 43 7.68 5.33 -1.18
CA HIS A 43 6.58 6.26 -1.40
C HIS A 43 5.60 5.70 -2.45
N GLN A 44 6.11 5.28 -3.61
CA GLN A 44 5.28 4.70 -4.66
C GLN A 44 4.65 3.37 -4.22
N ALA A 45 5.41 2.48 -3.57
CA ALA A 45 4.92 1.17 -3.13
C ALA A 45 3.74 1.26 -2.16
N LEU A 46 3.69 2.30 -1.33
CA LEU A 46 2.60 2.53 -0.38
C LEU A 46 1.45 3.32 -0.99
N PHE A 47 1.73 4.46 -1.65
CA PHE A 47 0.69 5.41 -2.03
C PHE A 47 0.12 5.22 -3.43
N PHE A 48 0.70 4.33 -4.25
CA PHE A 48 0.10 3.95 -5.52
C PHE A 48 -1.35 3.50 -5.33
N ASN A 49 -2.25 4.01 -6.19
CA ASN A 49 -3.69 3.80 -6.08
C ASN A 49 -4.26 4.13 -4.68
N MET A 50 -3.75 5.18 -4.03
CA MET A 50 -4.18 5.61 -2.70
C MET A 50 -3.99 4.52 -1.63
N GLY A 51 -3.05 3.61 -1.84
CA GLY A 51 -2.81 2.42 -1.00
C GLY A 51 -3.85 1.30 -1.18
N GLN A 52 -4.81 1.46 -2.10
CA GLN A 52 -5.83 0.46 -2.41
C GLN A 52 -5.28 -0.57 -3.41
N CYS A 53 -4.21 -1.26 -3.01
CA CYS A 53 -3.53 -2.28 -3.80
C CYS A 53 -3.24 -3.50 -2.93
N CYS A 54 -3.55 -4.71 -3.41
CA CYS A 54 -3.37 -5.94 -2.63
C CYS A 54 -1.92 -6.20 -2.24
N CYS A 55 -0.97 -5.73 -3.06
CA CYS A 55 0.47 -5.88 -2.85
C CYS A 55 1.16 -4.60 -2.34
N ALA A 56 0.41 -3.58 -1.90
CA ALA A 56 0.98 -2.34 -1.37
C ALA A 56 2.05 -2.61 -0.31
N GLY A 57 3.19 -1.93 -0.43
CA GLY A 57 4.37 -2.00 0.45
C GLY A 57 4.12 -1.38 1.82
N SER A 58 3.08 -1.85 2.51
CA SER A 58 2.52 -1.22 3.72
C SER A 58 3.24 -1.55 5.02
N ARG A 59 4.38 -2.26 4.95
CA ARG A 59 5.29 -2.49 6.07
C ARG A 59 6.72 -2.24 5.63
N THR A 60 7.18 -1.01 5.77
CA THR A 60 8.56 -0.66 5.50
C THR A 60 9.43 -1.00 6.72
N PHE A 61 10.45 -1.83 6.53
CA PHE A 61 11.51 -2.12 7.49
C PHE A 61 12.79 -1.50 6.99
N VAL A 62 13.49 -0.76 7.84
CA VAL A 62 14.69 -0.02 7.49
C VAL A 62 15.78 -0.39 8.48
N GLN A 63 16.97 -0.65 7.97
CA GLN A 63 18.15 -0.95 8.79
C GLN A 63 18.51 0.24 9.69
N ASP A 64 18.94 -0.06 10.91
CA ASP A 64 19.13 0.90 12.00
C ASP A 64 20.04 2.08 11.65
N THR A 65 21.13 1.83 10.92
CA THR A 65 22.14 2.83 10.54
C THR A 65 21.60 3.95 9.64
N ILE A 66 20.51 3.72 8.89
CA ILE A 66 19.89 4.70 7.99
C ILE A 66 18.45 5.08 8.39
N TYR A 67 17.92 4.52 9.49
CA TYR A 67 16.51 4.62 9.87
C TYR A 67 16.03 6.07 10.02
N ASP A 68 16.71 6.87 10.84
CA ASP A 68 16.28 8.24 11.15
C ASP A 68 16.28 9.14 9.91
N GLU A 69 17.33 9.00 9.08
CA GLU A 69 17.44 9.73 7.82
C GLU A 69 16.32 9.34 6.85
N PHE A 70 16.08 8.02 6.68
CA PHE A 70 15.04 7.52 5.82
C PHE A 70 13.65 7.99 6.27
N VAL A 71 13.35 7.96 7.57
CA VAL A 71 12.07 8.42 8.14
C VAL A 71 11.87 9.91 7.87
N ALA A 72 12.90 10.73 8.09
CA ALA A 72 12.83 12.17 7.83
C ALA A 72 12.56 12.45 6.34
N ARG A 73 13.34 11.87 5.43
CA ARG A 73 13.18 12.04 3.97
C ARG A 73 11.82 11.53 3.48
N SER A 74 11.38 10.36 3.95
CA SER A 74 10.09 9.79 3.60
C SER A 74 8.92 10.67 4.06
N GLY A 75 9.03 11.25 5.26
CA GLY A 75 8.04 12.20 5.78
C GLY A 75 7.93 13.46 4.92
N GLU A 76 9.06 14.05 4.53
CA GLU A 76 9.07 15.22 3.65
C GLU A 76 8.51 14.90 2.26
N ARG A 77 8.92 13.78 1.66
CA ARG A 77 8.38 13.33 0.36
C ARG A 77 6.87 13.10 0.42
N ALA A 78 6.36 12.54 1.51
CA ALA A 78 4.93 12.32 1.70
C ALA A 78 4.13 13.63 1.78
N LYS A 79 4.66 14.67 2.45
CA LYS A 79 4.02 16.00 2.54
C LYS A 79 3.91 16.70 1.19
N GLN A 80 4.80 16.38 0.25
CA GLN A 80 4.82 16.98 -1.09
C GLN A 80 3.83 16.32 -2.06
N ARG A 81 3.23 15.17 -1.69
CA ARG A 81 2.31 14.44 -2.56
C ARG A 81 1.04 15.25 -2.84
N THR A 82 0.78 15.55 -4.10
CA THR A 82 -0.38 16.36 -4.47
C THR A 82 -1.68 15.55 -4.43
N VAL A 83 -2.63 15.96 -3.59
CA VAL A 83 -3.95 15.33 -3.45
C VAL A 83 -5.02 16.19 -4.13
N GLY A 84 -5.86 15.61 -4.99
CA GLY A 84 -6.85 16.40 -5.73
C GLY A 84 -7.74 15.62 -6.69
N VAL A 85 -8.21 16.32 -7.74
CA VAL A 85 -9.08 15.75 -8.78
C VAL A 85 -8.28 14.76 -9.63
N PRO A 86 -8.70 13.49 -9.76
CA PRO A 86 -7.89 12.44 -10.39
C PRO A 86 -7.70 12.59 -11.90
N PHE A 87 -8.40 13.53 -12.55
CA PHE A 87 -8.25 13.83 -13.97
C PHE A 87 -7.23 14.96 -14.25
N ASP A 88 -6.69 15.59 -13.21
CA ASP A 88 -5.59 16.55 -13.35
C ASP A 88 -4.26 15.79 -13.36
N GLU A 89 -3.49 15.94 -14.44
CA GLU A 89 -2.18 15.29 -14.62
C GLU A 89 -1.15 15.67 -13.54
N LYS A 90 -1.37 16.77 -12.81
CA LYS A 90 -0.52 17.22 -11.71
C LYS A 90 -0.86 16.58 -10.37
N VAL A 91 -1.97 15.85 -10.28
CA VAL A 91 -2.42 15.19 -9.04
C VAL A 91 -1.79 13.81 -8.95
N GLU A 92 -1.11 13.53 -7.84
CA GLU A 92 -0.53 12.22 -7.56
C GLU A 92 -1.51 11.30 -6.80
N GLN A 93 -2.46 11.87 -6.05
CA GLN A 93 -3.37 11.11 -5.19
C GLN A 93 -4.83 11.54 -5.36
N GLY A 94 -5.67 10.59 -5.76
CA GLY A 94 -7.12 10.75 -5.79
C GLY A 94 -7.80 10.42 -4.45
N PRO A 95 -9.14 10.32 -4.45
CA PRO A 95 -9.90 9.92 -3.27
C PRO A 95 -9.81 8.42 -3.00
N GLN A 96 -10.26 7.98 -1.82
CA GLN A 96 -10.62 6.57 -1.60
C GLN A 96 -11.81 6.17 -2.49
N ILE A 97 -12.03 4.87 -2.70
CA ILE A 97 -13.06 4.38 -3.63
C ILE A 97 -14.48 4.80 -3.24
N ASP A 98 -14.79 4.80 -1.94
CA ASP A 98 -16.07 5.19 -1.39
C ASP A 98 -15.95 5.65 0.07
N LYS A 99 -17.09 6.06 0.65
CA LYS A 99 -17.18 6.53 2.03
C LYS A 99 -16.89 5.42 3.05
N GLU A 100 -17.31 4.18 2.80
CA GLU A 100 -17.09 3.07 3.74
C GLU A 100 -15.60 2.78 3.89
N GLN A 101 -14.87 2.71 2.78
CA GLN A 101 -13.43 2.52 2.77
C GLN A 101 -12.68 3.71 3.36
N MET A 102 -13.14 4.94 3.12
CA MET A 102 -12.60 6.14 3.77
C MET A 102 -12.77 6.08 5.29
N ASP A 103 -13.98 5.84 5.77
CA ASP A 103 -14.30 5.79 7.21
C ASP A 103 -13.52 4.66 7.90
N LYS A 104 -13.32 3.52 7.21
CA LYS A 104 -12.48 2.42 7.69
C LYS A 104 -11.01 2.79 7.79
N THR A 105 -10.50 3.63 6.87
CA THR A 105 -9.10 4.07 6.86
C THR A 105 -8.82 5.13 7.94
N LEU A 106 -9.82 5.95 8.27
CA LEU A 106 -9.71 7.01 9.29
C LEU A 106 -9.86 6.50 10.74
N ARG A 107 -10.21 5.24 10.93
CA ARG A 107 -10.38 4.62 12.25
C ARG A 107 -9.07 4.05 12.77
#